data_AF-A0A8J9VN39-F1
#
_entry.id   AF-A0A8J9VN39-F1
#
_cell.length_a   1.000
_cell.length_b   1.000
_cell.length_c   1.000
_cell.angle_alpha   90.00
_cell.angle_beta   90.00
_cell.angle_gamma   90.00
#
_symmetry.space_group_name_H-M   'P 1'
#
loop_
_entity.id
_entity.type
_entity.pdbx_description
1 polymer ?
#
loop_
_entity_poly.entity_id
_entity_poly.type
_entity_poly.pdbx_seq_one_letter_code
_entity_poly.pdbx_strand_id
1 'polypeptide(L)'
;MSLATQQGDDDDNNILVAKVDNARNISNILKAIHFRDTATVFASSNGLKVTVEESKCVQANAFIQAGVFQEYTIRQDSATFKVNLTVLLECLTIFGSSSAPGMNTALKMCYAGYGSPLQLLLEEGGVLTDCSIKTMEPDEMLDFGFSSANVENKVIMKSECLREAWSELDMTSEVLQILMSPDKPYFRLSTFGYAGSIHADYPKDSDMVESFQCEQTQTNRYKLSLLKPSVKALSLSCKISIRTDHRGFLSLQYMVRNEDGQVSFVEYYCCPDEDVEE
;
A
#
# COMPACT_ATOMS: atom_id res chain seq x y z
N MET A 1 -27.98 -20.77 -0.76
CA MET A 1 -28.25 -19.52 -1.53
C MET A 1 -26.89 -18.97 -1.88
N SER A 2 -26.59 -18.76 -3.16
CA SER A 2 -25.32 -18.18 -3.59
C SER A 2 -25.37 -16.65 -3.48
N LEU A 3 -24.21 -15.97 -3.50
CA LEU A 3 -24.09 -14.51 -3.62
C LEU A 3 -24.95 -13.93 -4.76
N ALA A 4 -25.16 -14.71 -5.83
CA ALA A 4 -26.02 -14.33 -6.95
C ALA A 4 -27.53 -14.24 -6.57
N THR A 5 -27.97 -14.83 -5.47
CA THR A 5 -29.40 -14.90 -5.08
C THR A 5 -29.86 -13.83 -4.08
N GLN A 6 -28.96 -12.99 -3.53
CA GLN A 6 -29.32 -11.85 -2.67
C GLN A 6 -29.34 -10.50 -3.41
N GLN A 7 -29.56 -10.52 -4.73
CA GLN A 7 -29.41 -9.38 -5.65
C GLN A 7 -30.58 -8.37 -5.68
N GLY A 8 -31.58 -8.46 -4.80
CA GLY A 8 -32.87 -7.81 -5.00
C GLY A 8 -33.03 -6.37 -4.50
N ASP A 9 -33.06 -6.15 -3.19
CA ASP A 9 -33.70 -4.93 -2.64
C ASP A 9 -32.77 -4.02 -1.82
N ASP A 10 -31.65 -4.50 -1.29
CA ASP A 10 -30.78 -3.69 -0.40
C ASP A 10 -29.63 -2.97 -1.14
N ASP A 11 -29.29 -3.38 -2.37
CA ASP A 11 -28.23 -2.72 -3.15
C ASP A 11 -28.63 -1.32 -3.62
N ASP A 12 -29.92 -1.00 -3.65
CA ASP A 12 -30.41 0.29 -4.11
C ASP A 12 -30.19 1.45 -3.13
N ASN A 13 -30.04 1.13 -1.84
CA ASN A 13 -29.73 2.13 -0.83
C ASN A 13 -28.22 2.27 -0.58
N ASN A 14 -27.38 1.44 -1.19
CA ASN A 14 -25.94 1.48 -0.99
C ASN A 14 -25.27 2.54 -1.86
N ILE A 15 -24.51 3.44 -1.24
CA ILE A 15 -23.73 4.45 -1.98
C ILE A 15 -22.49 3.85 -2.61
N LEU A 16 -21.94 2.77 -2.05
CA LEU A 16 -20.83 2.00 -2.59
C LEU A 16 -21.21 0.51 -2.58
N VAL A 17 -21.05 -0.13 -3.74
CA VAL A 17 -21.13 -1.58 -3.91
C VAL A 17 -19.90 -2.02 -4.69
N ALA A 18 -19.13 -2.96 -4.15
CA ALA A 18 -17.97 -3.52 -4.81
C ALA A 18 -17.98 -5.05 -4.68
N LYS A 19 -17.78 -5.78 -5.78
CA LYS A 19 -17.72 -7.25 -5.81
C LYS A 19 -16.40 -7.72 -6.39
N VAL A 20 -15.78 -8.69 -5.73
CA VAL A 20 -14.58 -9.35 -6.21
C VAL A 20 -14.71 -10.88 -6.08
N ASP A 21 -14.36 -11.64 -7.10
CA ASP A 21 -14.45 -13.11 -7.07
C ASP A 21 -13.35 -13.75 -6.20
N ASN A 22 -12.31 -12.99 -5.87
CA ASN A 22 -11.20 -13.42 -5.03
C ASN A 22 -10.82 -12.32 -4.03
N ALA A 23 -11.29 -12.44 -2.79
CA ALA A 23 -11.01 -11.51 -1.69
C ALA A 23 -9.51 -11.31 -1.43
N ARG A 24 -8.64 -12.27 -1.85
CA ARG A 24 -7.17 -12.14 -1.75
C ARG A 24 -6.63 -10.98 -2.58
N ASN A 25 -7.29 -10.62 -3.68
CA ASN A 25 -6.92 -9.44 -4.49
C ASN A 25 -6.99 -8.15 -3.69
N ILE A 26 -7.89 -8.07 -2.70
CA ILE A 26 -8.04 -6.92 -1.80
C ILE A 26 -7.16 -7.10 -0.56
N SER A 27 -7.28 -8.23 0.12
CA SER A 27 -6.62 -8.44 1.42
C SER A 27 -5.09 -8.41 1.33
N ASN A 28 -4.49 -8.90 0.24
CA ASN A 28 -3.03 -8.84 0.06
C ASN A 28 -2.53 -7.39 -0.01
N ILE A 29 -3.26 -6.52 -0.69
CA ILE A 29 -2.87 -5.11 -0.83
C ILE A 29 -3.10 -4.36 0.49
N LEU A 30 -4.19 -4.65 1.20
CA LEU A 30 -4.43 -4.07 2.52
C LEU A 30 -3.39 -4.52 3.57
N LYS A 31 -2.96 -5.79 3.52
CA LYS A 31 -1.85 -6.30 4.35
C LYS A 31 -0.54 -5.54 4.10
N ALA A 32 -0.33 -5.06 2.87
CA ALA A 32 0.86 -4.31 2.48
C ALA A 32 1.01 -2.99 3.24
N ILE A 33 -0.11 -2.38 3.67
CA ILE A 33 -0.15 -1.10 4.39
C ILE A 33 -0.56 -1.25 5.86
N HIS A 34 -0.68 -2.48 6.36
CA HIS A 34 -1.17 -2.73 7.72
C HIS A 34 -0.06 -2.59 8.76
N PHE A 35 0.07 -1.39 9.33
CA PHE A 35 0.92 -1.10 10.50
C PHE A 35 0.20 -0.28 11.58
N ARG A 36 -1.08 0.04 11.37
CA ARG A 36 -2.00 0.61 12.36
C ARG A 36 -3.35 -0.12 12.31
N ASP A 37 -4.08 -0.05 13.41
CA ASP A 37 -5.38 -0.71 13.55
C ASP A 37 -6.49 -0.05 12.75
N THR A 38 -6.34 1.22 12.36
CA THR A 38 -7.37 1.96 11.65
C THR A 38 -6.87 2.53 10.34
N ALA A 39 -7.75 2.61 9.35
CA ALA A 39 -7.46 3.18 8.05
C ALA A 39 -8.63 4.03 7.55
N THR A 40 -8.32 5.08 6.81
CA THR A 40 -9.30 5.90 6.09
C THR A 40 -9.49 5.32 4.70
N VAL A 41 -10.74 5.00 4.35
CA VAL A 41 -11.15 4.50 3.04
C VAL A 41 -11.77 5.67 2.27
N PHE A 42 -11.24 5.93 1.07
CA PHE A 42 -11.77 6.86 0.11
C PHE A 42 -12.21 6.09 -1.14
N ALA A 43 -13.49 6.15 -1.47
CA ALA A 43 -14.08 5.55 -2.65
C ALA A 43 -14.44 6.62 -3.67
N SER A 44 -14.16 6.37 -4.94
CA SER A 44 -14.49 7.26 -6.07
C SER A 44 -14.76 6.42 -7.32
N SER A 45 -15.22 7.04 -8.41
CA SER A 45 -15.42 6.34 -9.69
C SER A 45 -14.17 5.63 -10.22
N ASN A 46 -12.97 6.03 -9.79
CA ASN A 46 -11.70 5.41 -10.20
C ASN A 46 -11.33 4.16 -9.38
N GLY A 47 -11.96 3.95 -8.22
CA GLY A 47 -11.67 2.82 -7.32
C GLY A 47 -11.55 3.21 -5.86
N LEU A 48 -10.97 2.30 -5.06
CA LEU A 48 -10.77 2.46 -3.62
C LEU A 48 -9.33 2.84 -3.30
N LYS A 49 -9.16 3.90 -2.52
CA LYS A 49 -7.91 4.27 -1.87
C LYS A 49 -8.03 4.03 -0.37
N VAL A 50 -7.14 3.24 0.21
CA VAL A 50 -7.06 3.00 1.65
C VAL A 50 -5.78 3.61 2.19
N THR A 51 -5.91 4.47 3.20
CA THR A 51 -4.82 5.30 3.73
C THR A 51 -4.59 4.97 5.20
N VAL A 52 -3.33 4.74 5.57
CA VAL A 52 -2.88 4.51 6.94
C VAL A 52 -1.76 5.50 7.26
N GLU A 53 -1.84 6.15 8.42
CA GLU A 53 -0.88 7.17 8.84
C GLU A 53 -0.26 6.84 10.20
N GLU A 54 1.00 7.22 10.38
CA GLU A 54 1.73 7.09 11.64
C GLU A 54 2.52 8.35 11.96
N SER A 55 2.26 8.91 13.14
CA SER A 55 3.07 9.95 13.79
C SER A 55 3.30 11.22 12.97
N LYS A 56 2.45 11.48 11.96
CA LYS A 56 2.64 12.54 10.95
C LYS A 56 3.90 12.45 10.11
N CYS A 57 4.64 11.35 10.22
CA CYS A 57 5.90 11.13 9.53
C CYS A 57 5.75 10.17 8.34
N VAL A 58 4.82 9.20 8.45
CA VAL A 58 4.58 8.20 7.41
C VAL A 58 3.11 8.13 7.05
N GLN A 59 2.86 7.99 5.76
CA GLN A 59 1.56 7.62 5.21
C GLN A 59 1.74 6.52 4.18
N ALA A 60 0.90 5.51 4.25
CA ALA A 60 0.81 4.47 3.25
C ALA A 60 -0.56 4.47 2.60
N ASN A 61 -0.57 4.36 1.28
CA ASN A 61 -1.76 4.37 0.44
C ASN A 61 -1.82 3.09 -0.37
N ALA A 62 -2.89 2.32 -0.24
CA ALA A 62 -3.23 1.24 -1.15
C ALA A 62 -4.28 1.75 -2.13
N PHE A 63 -3.99 1.72 -3.43
CA PHE A 63 -4.97 2.07 -4.46
C PHE A 63 -5.35 0.85 -5.29
N ILE A 64 -6.64 0.54 -5.26
CA ILE A 64 -7.27 -0.59 -5.96
C ILE A 64 -8.22 0.01 -6.98
N GLN A 65 -7.85 -0.12 -8.25
CA GLN A 65 -8.62 0.45 -9.37
C GLN A 65 -10.00 -0.21 -9.49
N ALA A 66 -11.00 0.54 -9.94
CA ALA A 66 -12.36 0.04 -10.16
C ALA A 66 -12.38 -1.22 -11.07
N GLY A 67 -11.48 -1.29 -12.05
CA GLY A 67 -11.35 -2.44 -12.95
C GLY A 67 -10.88 -3.74 -12.29
N VAL A 68 -10.41 -3.72 -11.04
CA VAL A 68 -10.09 -4.93 -10.26
C VAL A 68 -11.36 -5.66 -9.82
N PHE A 69 -12.47 -4.94 -9.70
CA PHE A 69 -13.74 -5.49 -9.23
C PHE A 69 -14.59 -5.97 -10.43
N GLN A 70 -15.29 -7.08 -10.25
CA GLN A 70 -16.31 -7.54 -11.20
C GLN A 70 -17.52 -6.58 -11.23
N GLU A 71 -17.82 -5.96 -10.10
CA GLU A 71 -18.84 -4.92 -9.99
C GLU A 71 -18.29 -3.81 -9.09
N TYR A 72 -18.35 -2.57 -9.56
CA TYR A 72 -17.97 -1.41 -8.76
C TYR A 72 -18.92 -0.25 -9.07
N THR A 73 -19.74 0.11 -8.09
CA THR A 73 -20.73 1.17 -8.19
C THR A 73 -20.52 2.15 -7.06
N ILE A 74 -20.39 3.43 -7.39
CA ILE A 74 -20.48 4.53 -6.44
C ILE A 74 -21.56 5.52 -6.91
N ARG A 75 -22.55 5.79 -6.06
CA ARG A 75 -23.72 6.64 -6.42
C ARG A 75 -23.50 8.13 -6.15
N GLN A 76 -22.38 8.48 -5.52
CA GLN A 76 -21.95 9.85 -5.23
C GLN A 76 -20.58 10.11 -5.88
N ASP A 77 -20.13 11.37 -5.91
CA ASP A 77 -18.82 11.72 -6.47
C ASP A 77 -17.68 11.00 -5.73
N SER A 78 -17.80 10.91 -4.40
CA SER A 78 -16.91 10.12 -3.55
C SER A 78 -17.57 9.79 -2.22
N ALA A 79 -17.01 8.81 -1.52
CA ALA A 79 -17.38 8.48 -0.14
C ALA A 79 -16.11 8.30 0.69
N THR A 80 -16.08 8.86 1.90
CA THR A 80 -14.96 8.74 2.82
C THR A 80 -15.43 8.26 4.17
N PHE A 81 -14.80 7.23 4.71
CA PHE A 81 -15.10 6.69 6.02
C PHE A 81 -13.87 6.00 6.61
N LYS A 82 -13.79 5.94 7.94
CA LYS A 82 -12.68 5.25 8.64
C LYS A 82 -13.16 3.91 9.17
N VAL A 83 -12.31 2.89 9.11
CA VAL A 83 -12.59 1.53 9.62
C VAL A 83 -11.45 1.01 10.48
N ASN A 84 -11.74 0.01 11.32
CA ASN A 84 -10.69 -0.81 11.91
C ASN A 84 -10.14 -1.75 10.82
N LEU A 85 -8.92 -1.47 10.35
CA LEU A 85 -8.23 -2.21 9.31
C LEU A 85 -7.87 -3.64 9.77
N THR A 86 -7.53 -3.82 11.05
CA THR A 86 -7.24 -5.15 11.62
C THR A 86 -8.47 -6.05 11.51
N VAL A 87 -9.64 -5.55 11.96
CA VAL A 87 -10.92 -6.28 11.86
C VAL A 87 -11.31 -6.52 10.41
N LEU A 88 -11.14 -5.51 9.53
CA LEU A 88 -11.39 -5.68 8.10
C LEU A 88 -10.55 -6.82 7.51
N LEU A 89 -9.26 -6.88 7.84
CA LEU A 89 -8.37 -7.93 7.36
C LEU A 89 -8.74 -9.32 7.91
N GLU A 90 -9.14 -9.41 9.18
CA GLU A 90 -9.65 -10.65 9.79
C GLU A 90 -10.91 -11.14 9.06
N CYS A 91 -11.88 -10.26 8.79
CA CYS A 91 -13.08 -10.60 8.02
C CYS A 91 -12.74 -11.06 6.59
N LEU A 92 -11.84 -10.35 5.91
CA LEU A 92 -11.41 -10.71 4.54
C LEU A 92 -10.65 -12.04 4.45
N THR A 93 -10.18 -12.56 5.58
CA THR A 93 -9.40 -13.81 5.65
C THR A 93 -10.05 -14.87 6.54
N ILE A 94 -11.36 -14.77 6.76
CA ILE A 94 -12.10 -15.64 7.69
C ILE A 94 -12.03 -17.14 7.31
N PHE A 95 -11.95 -17.44 6.02
CA PHE A 95 -11.79 -18.81 5.51
C PHE A 95 -10.33 -19.29 5.48
N GLY A 96 -9.41 -18.48 6.03
CA GLY A 96 -7.97 -18.74 6.05
C GLY A 96 -7.21 -18.03 4.94
N SER A 97 -5.89 -17.96 5.08
CA SER A 97 -4.99 -17.35 4.08
C SER A 97 -4.50 -18.34 3.00
N SER A 98 -4.79 -19.63 3.16
CA SER A 98 -4.40 -20.71 2.27
C SER A 98 -5.65 -21.40 1.73
N SER A 99 -6.22 -20.87 0.65
CA SER A 99 -7.29 -21.58 -0.05
C SER A 99 -6.70 -22.75 -0.84
N ALA A 100 -7.43 -23.86 -0.90
CA ALA A 100 -7.04 -24.98 -1.75
C ALA A 100 -6.96 -24.52 -3.22
N PRO A 101 -6.09 -25.11 -4.06
CA PRO A 101 -5.99 -24.73 -5.47
C PRO A 101 -7.37 -24.79 -6.14
N GLY A 102 -7.82 -23.66 -6.69
CA GLY A 102 -9.11 -23.53 -7.36
C GLY A 102 -10.29 -23.15 -6.46
N MET A 103 -10.10 -22.99 -5.14
CA MET A 103 -11.07 -22.35 -4.26
C MET A 103 -10.72 -20.87 -4.07
N ASN A 104 -11.65 -20.01 -4.44
CA ASN A 104 -11.56 -18.57 -4.16
C ASN A 104 -12.72 -18.17 -3.25
N THR A 105 -12.45 -17.23 -2.36
CA THR A 105 -13.47 -16.56 -1.57
C THR A 105 -14.02 -15.37 -2.37
N ALA A 106 -15.27 -15.44 -2.80
CA ALA A 106 -15.95 -14.28 -3.37
C ALA A 106 -16.31 -13.29 -2.26
N LEU A 107 -16.26 -12.00 -2.56
CA LEU A 107 -16.56 -10.91 -1.63
C LEU A 107 -17.50 -9.90 -2.30
N LYS A 108 -18.53 -9.50 -1.57
CA LYS A 108 -19.34 -8.31 -1.82
C LYS A 108 -19.18 -7.35 -0.65
N MET A 109 -18.83 -6.10 -0.96
CA MET A 109 -18.68 -5.01 -0.01
C MET A 109 -19.77 -3.97 -0.29
N CYS A 110 -20.49 -3.58 0.75
CA CYS A 110 -21.56 -2.59 0.67
C CYS A 110 -21.41 -1.52 1.75
N TYR A 111 -21.67 -0.27 1.38
CA TYR A 111 -21.72 0.85 2.32
C TYR A 111 -22.89 1.76 1.97
N ALA A 112 -23.83 1.92 2.91
CA ALA A 112 -25.05 2.71 2.74
C ALA A 112 -24.83 4.23 2.92
N GLY A 113 -23.65 4.64 3.38
CA GLY A 113 -23.30 6.05 3.56
C GLY A 113 -23.08 6.41 5.02
N TYR A 114 -22.94 7.72 5.25
CA TYR A 114 -22.55 8.27 6.54
C TYR A 114 -23.40 7.71 7.71
N GLY A 115 -22.73 7.27 8.77
CA GLY A 115 -23.36 6.66 9.96
C GLY A 115 -23.73 5.18 9.83
N SER A 116 -23.61 4.59 8.64
CA SER A 116 -23.88 3.15 8.41
C SER A 116 -22.60 2.32 8.54
N PRO A 117 -22.67 1.03 8.94
CA PRO A 117 -21.52 0.14 8.92
C PRO A 117 -21.08 -0.23 7.48
N LEU A 118 -19.84 -0.67 7.34
CA LEU A 118 -19.35 -1.38 6.17
C LEU A 118 -19.79 -2.85 6.27
N GLN A 119 -20.60 -3.30 5.31
CA GLN A 119 -21.09 -4.67 5.23
C GLN A 119 -20.21 -5.48 4.27
N LEU A 120 -19.81 -6.68 4.69
CA LEU A 120 -19.08 -7.63 3.86
C LEU A 120 -19.85 -8.95 3.82
N LEU A 121 -20.11 -9.44 2.61
CA LEU A 121 -20.66 -10.76 2.37
C LEU A 121 -19.61 -11.59 1.64
N LEU A 122 -19.11 -12.64 2.28
CA LEU A 122 -18.10 -13.54 1.73
C LEU A 122 -18.71 -14.92 1.46
N GLU A 123 -18.31 -15.55 0.35
CA GLU A 123 -18.69 -16.93 0.01
C GLU A 123 -17.47 -17.76 -0.38
N GLU A 124 -17.31 -18.93 0.24
CA GLU A 124 -16.35 -19.94 -0.20
C GLU A 124 -16.99 -21.33 -0.13
N GLY A 125 -16.97 -22.08 -1.24
CA GLY A 125 -17.52 -23.45 -1.28
C GLY A 125 -19.00 -23.55 -0.88
N GLY A 126 -19.79 -22.49 -1.09
CA GLY A 126 -21.20 -22.41 -0.69
C GLY A 126 -21.45 -22.04 0.77
N VAL A 127 -20.40 -21.81 1.56
CA VAL A 127 -20.50 -21.28 2.92
C VAL A 127 -20.49 -19.75 2.85
N LEU A 128 -21.51 -19.12 3.42
CA LEU A 128 -21.65 -17.66 3.48
C LEU A 128 -21.26 -17.11 4.86
N THR A 129 -20.53 -16.00 4.86
CA THR A 129 -20.23 -15.20 6.05
C THR A 129 -20.68 -13.76 5.83
N ASP A 130 -21.41 -13.21 6.78
CA ASP A 130 -21.83 -11.81 6.84
C ASP A 130 -21.06 -11.10 7.96
N CYS A 131 -20.39 -10.00 7.64
CA CYS A 131 -19.64 -9.17 8.59
C CYS A 131 -20.14 -7.72 8.54
N SER A 132 -20.47 -7.17 9.70
CA SER A 132 -20.84 -5.77 9.88
C SER A 132 -19.74 -5.03 10.66
N ILE A 133 -18.99 -4.18 9.96
CA ILE A 133 -17.87 -3.42 10.53
C ILE A 133 -18.31 -1.97 10.75
N LYS A 134 -18.25 -1.51 12.01
CA LYS A 134 -18.59 -0.12 12.34
C LYS A 134 -17.61 0.84 11.67
N THR A 135 -18.14 1.88 11.02
CA THR A 135 -17.35 2.99 10.51
C THR A 135 -17.19 4.09 11.55
N MET A 136 -16.16 4.89 11.38
CA MET A 136 -15.83 6.07 12.18
C MET A 136 -15.74 7.30 11.28
N GLU A 137 -15.81 8.48 11.89
CA GLU A 137 -15.53 9.73 11.20
C GLU A 137 -14.04 9.76 10.79
N PRO A 138 -13.72 10.14 9.54
CA PRO A 138 -12.33 10.24 9.10
C PRO A 138 -11.64 11.43 9.77
N ASP A 139 -10.40 11.23 10.20
CA ASP A 139 -9.54 12.33 10.64
C ASP A 139 -9.07 13.16 9.43
N GLU A 140 -8.62 14.40 9.69
CA GLU A 140 -7.88 15.17 8.68
C GLU A 140 -6.64 14.39 8.23
N MET A 141 -6.61 14.00 6.95
CA MET A 141 -5.48 13.29 6.38
C MET A 141 -4.34 14.26 6.07
N LEU A 142 -3.11 13.77 6.21
CA LEU A 142 -1.91 14.52 5.87
C LEU A 142 -1.81 14.67 4.35
N ASP A 143 -1.63 15.92 3.92
CA ASP A 143 -1.17 16.21 2.57
C ASP A 143 0.33 16.53 2.62
N PHE A 144 1.15 15.60 2.14
CA PHE A 144 2.60 15.80 2.04
C PHE A 144 2.98 16.80 0.92
N GLY A 145 2.03 17.16 0.04
CA GLY A 145 2.30 18.03 -1.11
C GLY A 145 3.31 17.42 -2.09
N PHE A 146 3.45 16.09 -2.11
CA PHE A 146 4.40 15.39 -2.96
C PHE A 146 3.87 15.34 -4.40
N SER A 147 4.15 16.38 -5.16
CA SER A 147 3.79 16.49 -6.57
C SER A 147 4.87 15.89 -7.46
N SER A 148 4.47 15.25 -8.57
CA SER A 148 5.39 14.81 -9.61
C SER A 148 6.23 15.94 -10.20
N ALA A 149 5.77 17.19 -10.10
CA ALA A 149 6.49 18.38 -10.53
C ALA A 149 7.71 18.72 -9.63
N ASN A 150 7.75 18.22 -8.40
CA ASN A 150 8.77 18.55 -7.40
C ASN A 150 9.80 17.42 -7.18
N VAL A 151 9.75 16.37 -8.01
CA VAL A 151 10.65 15.21 -7.89
C VAL A 151 12.03 15.59 -8.44
N GLU A 152 13.06 15.51 -7.60
CA GLU A 152 14.44 15.80 -8.02
C GLU A 152 15.17 14.54 -8.48
N ASN A 153 15.00 13.44 -7.75
CA ASN A 153 15.63 12.16 -8.07
C ASN A 153 14.58 11.06 -8.15
N LYS A 154 14.73 10.18 -9.15
CA LYS A 154 13.84 9.05 -9.39
C LYS A 154 14.61 7.84 -9.89
N VAL A 155 14.39 6.70 -9.23
CA VAL A 155 14.90 5.39 -9.65
C VAL A 155 13.74 4.41 -9.73
N ILE A 156 13.62 3.69 -10.85
CA ILE A 156 12.69 2.56 -10.99
C ILE A 156 13.55 1.31 -11.15
N MET A 157 13.26 0.29 -10.32
CA MET A 157 13.98 -0.96 -10.34
C MET A 157 13.07 -2.16 -10.07
N LYS A 158 13.54 -3.36 -10.39
CA LYS A 158 12.87 -4.62 -10.05
C LYS A 158 12.87 -4.79 -8.54
N SER A 159 11.72 -5.12 -7.97
CA SER A 159 11.60 -5.23 -6.49
C SER A 159 12.46 -6.33 -5.88
N GLU A 160 12.85 -7.34 -6.65
CA GLU A 160 13.63 -8.48 -6.17
C GLU A 160 14.99 -8.10 -5.58
N CYS A 161 15.73 -7.19 -6.21
CA CYS A 161 17.04 -6.77 -5.73
C CYS A 161 16.98 -5.95 -4.43
N LEU A 162 15.89 -5.21 -4.20
CA LEU A 162 15.69 -4.52 -2.92
C LEU A 162 15.27 -5.48 -1.83
N ARG A 163 14.55 -6.57 -2.14
CA ARG A 163 14.20 -7.58 -1.12
C ARG A 163 15.45 -8.21 -0.51
N GLU A 164 16.43 -8.50 -1.36
CA GLU A 164 17.74 -9.01 -0.93
C GLU A 164 18.45 -8.00 -0.04
N ALA A 165 18.59 -6.74 -0.47
CA ALA A 165 19.21 -5.72 0.36
C ALA A 165 18.48 -5.51 1.69
N TRP A 166 17.16 -5.39 1.71
CA TRP A 166 16.39 -5.25 2.95
C TRP A 166 16.56 -6.44 3.90
N SER A 167 16.87 -7.64 3.40
CA SER A 167 17.18 -8.80 4.24
C SER A 167 18.59 -8.76 4.84
N GLU A 168 19.51 -8.03 4.21
CA GLU A 168 20.90 -7.86 4.63
C GLU A 168 21.14 -6.59 5.48
N LEU A 169 20.24 -5.61 5.41
CA LEU A 169 20.34 -4.37 6.18
C LEU A 169 20.35 -4.65 7.69
N ASP A 170 21.16 -3.87 8.42
CA ASP A 170 21.27 -3.99 9.87
C ASP A 170 20.04 -3.37 10.55
N MET A 171 19.16 -4.23 11.04
CA MET A 171 17.93 -3.84 11.75
C MET A 171 18.18 -3.25 13.14
N THR A 172 19.43 -3.25 13.63
CA THR A 172 19.82 -2.51 14.84
C THR A 172 20.06 -1.04 14.58
N SER A 173 20.19 -0.63 13.31
CA SER A 173 20.31 0.78 12.95
C SER A 173 19.00 1.54 13.19
N GLU A 174 19.10 2.78 13.68
CA GLU A 174 17.95 3.66 13.85
C GLU A 174 17.52 4.30 12.52
N VAL A 175 18.43 4.41 11.56
CA VAL A 175 18.22 5.14 10.30
C VAL A 175 18.56 4.31 9.06
N LEU A 176 17.78 4.51 8.01
CA LEU A 176 18.14 4.18 6.65
C LEU A 176 18.61 5.45 5.94
N GLN A 177 19.85 5.47 5.47
CA GLN A 177 20.34 6.53 4.60
C GLN A 177 20.19 6.10 3.14
N ILE A 178 19.63 7.00 2.33
CA ILE A 178 19.46 6.83 0.89
C ILE A 178 20.26 7.90 0.18
N LEU A 179 21.18 7.48 -0.68
CA LEU A 179 21.95 8.33 -1.58
C LEU A 179 21.46 8.13 -3.01
N MET A 180 21.14 9.22 -3.70
CA MET A 180 20.79 9.27 -5.12
C MET A 180 21.68 10.32 -5.79
N SER A 181 22.41 9.94 -6.85
CA SER A 181 23.42 10.80 -7.48
C SER A 181 23.60 10.50 -8.98
N PRO A 182 23.91 11.51 -9.82
CA PRO A 182 24.36 11.27 -11.20
C PRO A 182 25.72 10.56 -11.26
N ASP A 183 26.51 10.62 -10.19
CA ASP A 183 27.86 10.07 -10.07
C ASP A 183 27.88 8.82 -9.20
N LYS A 184 28.97 8.04 -9.29
CA LYS A 184 29.15 6.84 -8.44
C LYS A 184 29.03 7.22 -6.95
N PRO A 185 28.28 6.43 -6.14
CA PRO A 185 27.77 5.09 -6.42
C PRO A 185 26.37 5.03 -7.07
N TYR A 186 25.84 6.15 -7.57
CA TYR A 186 24.52 6.31 -8.20
C TYR A 186 23.34 6.17 -7.25
N PHE A 187 23.03 4.94 -6.82
CA PHE A 187 21.99 4.67 -5.83
C PHE A 187 22.57 3.78 -4.74
N ARG A 188 22.49 4.23 -3.49
CA ARG A 188 23.02 3.51 -2.33
C ARG A 188 22.03 3.54 -1.17
N LEU A 189 21.79 2.38 -0.59
CA LEU A 189 21.14 2.22 0.72
C LEU A 189 22.21 1.98 1.78
N SER A 190 22.07 2.59 2.96
CA SER A 190 23.04 2.41 4.05
C SER A 190 22.38 2.37 5.41
N THR A 191 22.85 1.44 6.25
CA THR A 191 22.48 1.34 7.66
C THR A 191 23.74 1.38 8.52
N PHE A 192 23.62 1.94 9.71
CA PHE A 192 24.69 2.15 10.67
C PHE A 192 24.29 1.51 12.00
N GLY A 193 24.63 0.24 12.19
CA GLY A 193 24.32 -0.49 13.42
C GLY A 193 25.55 -0.69 14.30
N TYR A 194 25.40 -1.46 15.38
CA TYR A 194 26.45 -1.61 16.39
C TYR A 194 27.72 -2.29 15.85
N ALA A 195 27.57 -3.18 14.87
CA ALA A 195 28.67 -3.96 14.31
C ALA A 195 29.38 -3.26 13.14
N GLY A 196 28.90 -2.09 12.71
CA GLY A 196 29.47 -1.32 11.62
C GLY A 196 28.41 -0.80 10.64
N SER A 197 28.90 -0.30 9.51
CA SER A 197 28.07 0.23 8.44
C SER A 197 27.90 -0.81 7.33
N ILE A 198 26.67 -0.97 6.84
CA ILE A 198 26.34 -1.80 5.68
C ILE A 198 25.91 -0.87 4.55
N HIS A 199 26.41 -1.14 3.34
CA HIS A 199 26.09 -0.38 2.14
C HIS A 199 25.64 -1.33 1.02
N ALA A 200 24.51 -1.04 0.39
CA ALA A 200 24.04 -1.72 -0.80
C ALA A 200 24.04 -0.74 -1.98
N ASP A 201 24.88 -1.02 -2.98
CA ASP A 201 25.11 -0.15 -4.14
C ASP A 201 24.45 -0.70 -5.40
N TYR A 202 23.77 0.18 -6.12
CA TYR A 202 23.08 -0.14 -7.35
C TYR A 202 23.58 0.79 -8.48
N PRO A 203 24.44 0.26 -9.37
CA PRO A 203 24.86 0.98 -10.56
C PRO A 203 23.67 1.35 -11.45
N LYS A 204 23.72 2.53 -12.08
CA LYS A 204 22.65 2.98 -13.00
C LYS A 204 22.44 2.09 -14.23
N ASP A 205 23.45 1.31 -14.59
CA ASP A 205 23.50 0.36 -15.71
C ASP A 205 23.26 -1.10 -15.27
N SER A 206 22.85 -1.33 -14.02
CA SER A 206 22.44 -2.65 -13.54
C SER A 206 21.19 -3.15 -14.28
N ASP A 207 21.13 -4.45 -14.61
CA ASP A 207 19.95 -5.11 -15.17
C ASP A 207 18.69 -5.04 -14.27
N MET A 208 18.88 -4.64 -13.01
CA MET A 208 17.81 -4.46 -12.04
C MET A 208 17.19 -3.07 -12.13
N VAL A 209 17.90 -2.08 -12.68
CA VAL A 209 17.46 -0.69 -12.82
C VAL A 209 16.79 -0.51 -14.18
N GLU A 210 15.50 -0.19 -14.18
CA GLU A 210 14.74 0.03 -15.42
C GLU A 210 14.74 1.49 -15.86
N SER A 211 14.84 2.41 -14.90
CA SER A 211 14.92 3.85 -15.18
C SER A 211 15.73 4.53 -14.09
N PHE A 212 16.69 5.35 -14.49
CA PHE A 212 17.52 6.14 -13.59
C PHE A 212 17.47 7.61 -14.01
N GLN A 213 16.88 8.45 -13.17
CA GLN A 213 16.67 9.88 -13.39
C GLN A 213 17.13 10.63 -12.15
N CYS A 214 18.44 10.77 -12.00
CA CYS A 214 19.05 11.54 -10.92
C CYS A 214 19.97 12.59 -11.53
N GLU A 215 19.61 13.86 -11.37
CA GLU A 215 20.39 15.00 -11.90
C GLU A 215 21.24 15.67 -10.83
N GLN A 216 20.91 15.46 -9.55
CA GLN A 216 21.59 16.06 -8.41
C GLN A 216 21.90 15.02 -7.34
N THR A 217 23.04 15.19 -6.67
CA THR A 217 23.40 14.34 -5.52
C THR A 217 22.60 14.76 -4.30
N GLN A 218 21.74 13.87 -3.81
CA GLN A 218 21.07 14.01 -2.52
C GLN A 218 21.37 12.81 -1.63
N THR A 219 21.59 13.08 -0.34
CA THR A 219 21.64 12.07 0.71
C THR A 219 20.61 12.44 1.77
N ASN A 220 19.65 11.55 1.99
CA ASN A 220 18.59 11.74 2.99
C ASN A 220 18.58 10.55 3.95
N ARG A 221 18.30 10.81 5.23
CA ARG A 221 18.15 9.81 6.28
C ARG A 221 16.69 9.69 6.67
N TYR A 222 16.26 8.49 7.05
CA TYR A 222 14.89 8.20 7.46
C TYR A 222 14.90 7.23 8.63
N LYS A 223 14.01 7.40 9.61
CA LYS A 223 13.89 6.46 10.74
C LYS A 223 13.53 5.07 10.20
N LEU A 224 14.41 4.10 10.38
CA LEU A 224 14.27 2.75 9.81
C LEU A 224 12.99 2.06 10.31
N SER A 225 12.62 2.30 11.57
CA SER A 225 11.39 1.79 12.19
C SER A 225 10.12 2.21 11.45
N LEU A 226 10.11 3.42 10.87
CA LEU A 226 9.00 3.98 10.11
C LEU A 226 8.91 3.41 8.68
N LEU A 227 10.04 3.06 8.08
CA LEU A 227 10.09 2.46 6.73
C LEU A 227 9.92 0.94 6.72
N LYS A 228 10.21 0.26 7.84
CA LYS A 228 10.12 -1.20 7.96
C LYS A 228 8.78 -1.79 7.49
N PRO A 229 7.61 -1.18 7.72
CA PRO A 229 6.35 -1.70 7.19
C PRO A 229 6.30 -1.80 5.66
N SER A 230 7.02 -0.93 4.93
CA SER A 230 7.03 -0.91 3.46
C SER A 230 7.59 -2.19 2.83
N VAL A 231 8.36 -2.98 3.60
CA VAL A 231 8.85 -4.30 3.17
C VAL A 231 7.70 -5.26 2.85
N LYS A 232 6.53 -5.11 3.48
CA LYS A 232 5.33 -5.89 3.13
C LYS A 232 4.88 -5.60 1.70
N ALA A 233 4.86 -4.33 1.29
CA ALA A 233 4.56 -3.92 -0.08
C ALA A 233 5.65 -4.38 -1.06
N LEU A 234 6.92 -4.26 -0.67
CA LEU A 234 8.05 -4.73 -1.46
C LEU A 234 7.96 -6.23 -1.78
N SER A 235 7.54 -7.03 -0.79
CA SER A 235 7.37 -8.48 -0.91
C SER A 235 6.32 -8.90 -1.95
N LEU A 236 5.28 -8.08 -2.12
CA LEU A 236 4.18 -8.33 -3.07
C LEU A 236 4.43 -7.70 -4.45
N SER A 237 5.33 -6.73 -4.53
CA SER A 237 5.57 -5.94 -5.74
C SER A 237 6.52 -6.62 -6.72
N CYS A 238 6.34 -6.30 -8.00
CA CYS A 238 7.28 -6.66 -9.07
C CYS A 238 8.23 -5.52 -9.43
N LYS A 239 7.79 -4.26 -9.25
CA LYS A 239 8.59 -3.05 -9.46
C LYS A 239 8.39 -2.06 -8.33
N ILE A 240 9.40 -1.23 -8.13
CA ILE A 240 9.38 -0.11 -7.19
C ILE A 240 9.92 1.15 -7.89
N SER A 241 9.23 2.26 -7.70
CA SER A 241 9.70 3.61 -8.01
C SER A 241 10.04 4.33 -6.71
N ILE A 242 11.30 4.72 -6.58
CA ILE A 242 11.84 5.47 -5.45
C ILE A 242 12.04 6.91 -5.92
N ARG A 243 11.46 7.87 -5.20
CA ARG A 243 11.52 9.29 -5.54
C ARG A 243 11.87 10.12 -4.31
N THR A 244 12.67 11.15 -4.49
CA THR A 244 12.87 12.21 -3.49
C THR A 244 12.55 13.58 -4.08
N ASP A 245 12.00 14.47 -3.27
CA ASP A 245 11.81 15.88 -3.61
C ASP A 245 12.97 16.74 -3.06
N HIS A 246 12.91 18.04 -3.31
CA HIS A 246 13.90 19.03 -2.83
C HIS A 246 13.97 19.18 -1.31
N ARG A 247 12.96 18.68 -0.57
CA ARG A 247 12.90 18.70 0.90
C ARG A 247 13.46 17.42 1.50
N GLY A 248 13.82 16.43 0.67
CA GLY A 248 14.21 15.10 1.13
C GLY A 248 13.03 14.22 1.53
N PHE A 249 11.78 14.56 1.18
CA PHE A 249 10.67 13.63 1.38
C PHE A 249 10.82 12.42 0.46
N LEU A 250 10.60 11.24 1.01
CA LEU A 250 10.65 9.99 0.27
C LEU A 250 9.27 9.59 -0.22
N SER A 251 9.20 9.15 -1.47
CA SER A 251 8.05 8.43 -2.01
C SER A 251 8.49 7.08 -2.59
N LEU A 252 7.96 6.00 -2.03
CA LEU A 252 8.15 4.62 -2.50
C LEU A 252 6.84 4.14 -3.11
N GLN A 253 6.78 3.97 -4.42
CA GLN A 253 5.61 3.45 -5.13
C GLN A 253 5.88 2.02 -5.61
N TYR A 254 5.12 1.08 -5.10
CA TYR A 254 5.20 -0.34 -5.37
C TYR A 254 4.12 -0.75 -6.37
N MET A 255 4.53 -1.34 -7.49
CA MET A 255 3.63 -1.93 -8.47
C MET A 255 3.36 -3.38 -8.08
N VAL A 256 2.13 -3.68 -7.67
CA VAL A 256 1.67 -5.01 -7.28
C VAL A 256 0.83 -5.58 -8.41
N ARG A 257 1.16 -6.80 -8.86
CA ARG A 257 0.38 -7.52 -9.86
C ARG A 257 -0.35 -8.67 -9.17
N ASN A 258 -1.67 -8.74 -9.32
CA ASN A 258 -2.47 -9.83 -8.76
C ASN A 258 -2.40 -11.10 -9.65
N GLU A 259 -3.02 -12.18 -9.18
CA GLU A 259 -3.06 -13.47 -9.90
C GLU A 259 -3.71 -13.34 -11.29
N ASP A 260 -4.66 -12.40 -11.42
CA ASP A 260 -5.38 -12.10 -12.66
C ASP A 260 -4.61 -11.17 -13.62
N GLY A 261 -3.37 -10.79 -13.27
CA GLY A 261 -2.50 -9.92 -14.07
C GLY A 261 -2.84 -8.42 -13.99
N GLN A 262 -3.87 -8.04 -13.24
CA GLN A 262 -4.23 -6.66 -12.97
C GLN A 262 -3.20 -5.99 -12.07
N VAL A 263 -3.09 -4.67 -12.20
CA VAL A 263 -2.08 -3.87 -11.51
C VAL A 263 -2.75 -2.98 -10.49
N SER A 264 -2.20 -3.00 -9.28
CA SER A 264 -2.52 -2.09 -8.20
C SER A 264 -1.25 -1.44 -7.68
N PHE A 265 -1.41 -0.33 -6.97
CA PHE A 265 -0.28 0.43 -6.45
C PHE A 265 -0.37 0.56 -4.94
N VAL A 266 0.77 0.41 -4.28
CA VAL A 266 0.96 0.78 -2.88
C VAL A 266 1.99 1.91 -2.84
N GLU A 267 1.69 3.01 -2.17
CA GLU A 267 2.60 4.14 -2.02
C GLU A 267 2.92 4.37 -0.55
N TYR A 268 4.19 4.58 -0.24
CA TYR A 268 4.66 5.05 1.06
C TYR A 268 5.27 6.43 0.91
N TYR A 269 4.85 7.36 1.75
CA TYR A 269 5.46 8.66 1.94
C TYR A 269 6.14 8.70 3.31
N CYS A 270 7.36 9.22 3.37
CA CYS A 270 8.11 9.36 4.63
C CYS A 270 8.85 10.70 4.65
N CYS A 271 8.74 11.45 5.76
CA CYS A 271 9.58 12.61 5.98
C CYS A 271 11.03 12.18 6.29
N PRO A 272 12.03 13.00 5.92
CA PRO A 272 13.41 12.76 6.35
C PRO A 272 13.54 12.87 7.87
N ASP A 273 14.61 12.29 8.39
CA ASP A 273 15.01 12.41 9.79
C ASP A 273 15.93 13.63 9.94
N GLU A 274 15.42 14.69 10.56
CA GLU A 274 16.13 15.96 10.78
C GLU A 274 17.03 15.94 12.03
N ASP A 275 16.90 14.92 12.90
CA ASP A 275 17.55 14.88 14.22
C ASP A 275 19.04 14.46 14.17
N VAL A 276 19.59 14.16 13.00
CA VAL A 276 20.97 13.69 12.85
C VAL A 276 21.82 14.75 12.15
N GLU A 277 22.38 15.67 12.95
CA GLU A 277 23.47 16.54 12.52
C GLU A 277 24.61 15.69 11.89
N GLU A 278 25.27 16.25 10.85
CA GLU A 278 26.33 15.60 10.08
C GLU A 278 27.43 14.94 10.91
#